data_AF-A0A7C5Q6K0-F1
#
_entry.id   AF-A0A7C5Q6K0-F1
#
_cell.length_a   1.000
_cell.length_b   1.000
_cell.length_c   1.000
_cell.angle_alpha   90.00
_cell.angle_beta   90.00
_cell.angle_gamma   90.00
#
_symmetry.space_group_name_H-M   'P 1'
#
loop_
_entity.id
_entity.type
_entity.pdbx_description
1 polymer ?
#
loop_
_entity_poly.entity_id
_entity_poly.type
_entity_poly.pdbx_seq_one_letter_code
_entity_poly.pdbx_strand_id
1 'polypeptide(L)' 'MSDRVSKGQAIRDRSRAFALRIINLYRSLYRDEVGRVLGKQLLRSGTSIGANVEEAQAGQSKADFISKMSI' A
#
# COMPACT_ATOMS: atom_id res chain seq x y z
N MET A 1 -18.31 1.64 -22.63
CA MET A 1 -16.98 0.99 -22.65
C MET A 1 -16.81 0.29 -21.31
N SER A 2 -17.29 -0.95 -21.21
CA SER A 2 -17.40 -1.67 -19.93
C SER A 2 -16.04 -2.20 -19.51
N ASP A 3 -15.59 -1.79 -18.33
CA ASP A 3 -14.33 -2.21 -17.70
C ASP A 3 -14.25 -3.74 -17.61
N ARG A 4 -13.49 -4.33 -18.53
CA ARG A 4 -12.93 -5.67 -18.30
C ARG A 4 -11.79 -5.47 -17.30
N VAL A 5 -12.01 -5.86 -16.05
CA VAL A 5 -10.90 -6.11 -15.12
C VAL A 5 -10.04 -7.21 -15.76
N SER A 6 -8.96 -6.83 -16.44
CA SER A 6 -8.08 -7.75 -17.14
C SER A 6 -7.42 -8.68 -16.12
N LYS A 7 -7.28 -9.98 -16.47
CA LYS A 7 -6.48 -10.93 -15.68
C LYS A 7 -5.10 -10.31 -15.41
N GLY A 8 -4.81 -10.07 -14.12
CA GLY A 8 -3.49 -9.65 -13.65
C GLY A 8 -3.25 -8.14 -13.61
N GLN A 9 -3.98 -7.39 -12.76
CA GLN A 9 -3.45 -6.10 -12.32
C GLN A 9 -2.11 -6.35 -11.61
N ALA A 10 -1.04 -5.68 -12.06
CA ALA A 10 0.27 -5.77 -11.44
C ALA A 10 0.17 -5.41 -9.95
N ILE A 11 0.92 -6.12 -9.10
CA ILE A 11 0.91 -5.89 -7.65
C ILE A 11 1.21 -4.42 -7.30
N ARG A 12 2.02 -3.75 -8.13
CA ARG A 12 2.33 -2.32 -8.06
C ARG A 12 1.10 -1.43 -8.18
N ASP A 13 0.23 -1.68 -9.15
CA ASP A 13 -0.96 -0.85 -9.35
C ASP A 13 -1.98 -1.06 -8.23
N ARG A 14 -2.07 -2.29 -7.72
CA ARG A 14 -2.92 -2.64 -6.57
C ARG A 14 -2.42 -2.00 -5.29
N SER A 15 -1.13 -2.06 -5.01
CA SER A 15 -0.55 -1.45 -3.81
C SER A 15 -0.65 0.08 -3.84
N ARG A 16 -0.49 0.70 -5.01
CA ARG A 16 -0.73 2.14 -5.20
C ARG A 16 -2.19 2.52 -4.95
N ALA A 17 -3.13 1.80 -5.56
CA ALA A 17 -4.56 2.04 -5.34
C ALA A 17 -4.97 1.84 -3.87
N PHE A 18 -4.38 0.84 -3.20
CA PHE A 18 -4.59 0.58 -1.79
C PHE A 18 -4.05 1.74 -0.91
N ALA A 19 -2.84 2.22 -1.17
CA ALA A 19 -2.26 3.35 -0.44
C ALA A 19 -3.14 4.61 -0.52
N LEU A 20 -3.69 4.91 -1.70
CA LEU A 20 -4.63 6.04 -1.88
C LEU A 20 -5.91 5.86 -1.06
N ARG A 21 -6.45 4.62 -0.99
CA ARG A 21 -7.63 4.31 -0.16
C ARG A 21 -7.33 4.51 1.33
N ILE A 22 -6.16 4.08 1.80
CA ILE A 22 -5.73 4.27 3.19
C ILE A 22 -5.59 5.76 3.54
N ILE A 23 -5.03 6.57 2.64
CA ILE A 23 -4.91 8.02 2.83
C ILE A 23 -6.30 8.66 2.94
N ASN A 24 -7.24 8.27 2.08
CA ASN A 24 -8.60 8.81 2.12
C ASN A 24 -9.36 8.36 3.38
N LEU A 25 -9.20 7.11 3.80
CA LEU A 25 -9.74 6.61 5.07
C LEU A 25 -9.19 7.42 6.24
N TYR A 26 -7.87 7.62 6.33
CA TYR A 26 -7.25 8.40 7.40
C TYR A 26 -7.81 9.83 7.46
N ARG A 27 -8.07 10.45 6.29
CA ARG A 27 -8.69 11.79 6.21
C ARG A 27 -10.13 11.81 6.70
N SER A 28 -10.89 10.72 6.53
CA SER A 28 -12.31 10.64 6.92
C SER A 28 -12.53 10.20 8.36
N LEU A 29 -11.52 9.71 9.07
CA LEU A 29 -11.67 9.26 10.45
C LEU A 29 -11.96 10.43 11.40
N TYR A 30 -12.92 10.23 12.30
CA TYR A 30 -13.15 11.12 13.43
C TYR A 30 -11.90 11.16 14.32
N ARG A 31 -11.48 12.36 14.73
CA ARG A 31 -10.17 12.60 15.35
C ARG A 31 -10.26 12.69 16.86
N ASP A 32 -10.84 11.67 17.50
CA ASP A 32 -10.57 11.45 18.92
C ASP A 32 -9.13 10.93 19.11
N GLU A 33 -8.68 10.81 20.35
CA GLU A 33 -7.31 10.42 20.64
C GLU A 33 -7.00 9.00 20.11
N VAL A 34 -7.92 8.06 20.32
CA VAL A 34 -7.80 6.66 19.89
C VAL A 34 -7.74 6.58 18.37
N GLY A 35 -8.68 7.21 17.67
CA GLY A 35 -8.74 7.26 16.21
C GLY A 35 -7.52 7.94 15.59
N ARG A 36 -6.93 8.94 16.26
CA ARG A 36 -5.69 9.57 15.80
C ARG A 36 -4.49 8.62 15.90
N VAL A 37 -4.36 7.87 16.98
CA VAL A 37 -3.26 6.91 17.18
C VAL A 37 -3.38 5.74 16.21
N LEU A 38 -4.55 5.09 16.18
CA LEU A 38 -4.80 3.96 15.28
C LEU A 38 -4.75 4.38 13.81
N GLY A 39 -5.32 5.54 13.48
CA GLY A 39 -5.28 6.10 12.13
C GLY A 39 -3.85 6.36 11.67
N LYS A 40 -2.97 6.87 12.53
CA LYS A 40 -1.54 7.05 12.20
C LYS A 40 -0.83 5.73 11.97
N GLN A 41 -1.08 4.72 12.80
CA GLN A 41 -0.52 3.38 12.62
C GLN A 41 -0.95 2.78 11.28
N LEU A 42 -2.25 2.85 10.98
CA LEU A 42 -2.83 2.38 9.73
C LEU A 42 -2.30 3.13 8.51
N LEU A 43 -2.18 4.46 8.59
CA LEU A 43 -1.63 5.28 7.51
C LEU A 43 -0.20 4.83 7.17
N ARG A 44 0.63 4.62 8.19
CA ARG A 44 2.02 4.20 7.99
C ARG A 44 2.12 2.79 7.42
N SER A 45 1.45 1.81 8.02
CA SER A 45 1.52 0.42 7.56
C SER A 45 0.84 0.22 6.21
N GLY A 46 -0.26 0.91 5.95
CA GLY A 46 -0.99 0.78 4.69
C GLY A 46 -0.27 1.42 3.49
N THR A 47 0.49 2.49 3.72
CA THR A 47 1.30 3.13 2.66
C THR A 47 2.66 2.44 2.45
N SER A 48 3.22 1.78 3.47
CA SER A 48 4.49 1.06 3.33
C SER A 48 4.42 -0.13 2.37
N ILE A 49 3.26 -0.76 2.19
CA ILE A 49 3.08 -1.84 1.21
C ILE A 49 3.45 -1.37 -0.20
N GLY A 50 3.00 -0.18 -0.59
CA GLY A 50 3.36 0.41 -1.88
C GLY A 50 4.87 0.68 -1.99
N ALA A 51 5.45 1.25 -0.95
CA ALA A 51 6.89 1.54 -0.90
C ALA A 51 7.74 0.27 -0.99
N ASN A 52 7.41 -0.79 -0.25
CA ASN A 52 8.10 -2.08 -0.29
C ASN A 52 8.02 -2.72 -1.68
N VAL A 53 6.85 -2.64 -2.34
CA VAL A 53 6.69 -3.14 -3.71
C VAL A 53 7.57 -2.38 -4.70
N GLU A 54 7.61 -1.04 -4.62
CA GLU A 54 8.49 -0.23 -5.50
C GLU A 54 9.97 -0.51 -5.23
N GLU A 55 10.38 -0.62 -3.97
CA GLU A 55 11.76 -0.94 -3.60
C GLU A 55 12.16 -2.35 -4.09
N ALA A 56 11.28 -3.34 -3.95
CA ALA A 56 11.50 -4.70 -4.45
C ALA A 56 11.74 -4.71 -5.96
N GLN A 57 10.97 -3.93 -6.73
CA GLN A 57 11.14 -3.83 -8.19
C GLN A 57 12.48 -3.18 -8.60
N ALA A 58 13.00 -2.29 -7.76
CA ALA A 58 14.32 -1.67 -7.96
C ALA A 58 15.48 -2.49 -7.38
N GLY A 59 15.20 -3.62 -6.73
CA GLY A 59 16.18 -4.45 -6.05
C GLY A 59 17.21 -5.08 -6.99
N GLN A 60 18.44 -5.25 -6.52
CA GLN A 60 19.57 -5.70 -7.34
C GLN A 60 19.67 -7.23 -7.48
N SER A 61 18.90 -7.98 -6.69
CA SER A 61 18.94 -9.45 -6.70
C SER A 61 17.57 -10.06 -6.37
N LYS A 62 17.40 -11.34 -6.70
CA LYS A 62 16.20 -12.11 -6.34
C LYS A 62 16.01 -12.21 -4.81
N ALA A 63 17.09 -12.30 -4.05
CA ALA A 63 17.03 -12.36 -2.59
C ALA A 63 16.53 -11.02 -2.00
N ASP A 64 17.00 -9.90 -2.53
CA ASP A 64 16.56 -8.55 -2.16
C ASP A 64 15.08 -8.36 -2.48
N PHE A 65 14.64 -8.75 -3.68
CA PHE A 65 13.22 -8.77 -4.05
C PHE A 65 12.34 -9.55 -3.06
N ILE A 66 12.74 -10.78 -2.70
CA ILE A 66 11.97 -11.62 -1.75
C ILE A 66 11.90 -10.96 -0.38
N SER A 67 13.03 -10.44 0.12
CA SER A 67 13.10 -9.76 1.41
C SER A 67 12.11 -8.60 1.48
N LYS A 68 12.11 -7.71 0.47
CA LYS A 68 11.22 -6.54 0.42
C LYS A 68 9.74 -6.89 0.27
N MET A 69 9.42 -7.98 -0.44
CA MET A 69 8.05 -8.47 -0.59
C MET A 69 7.52 -9.24 0.64
N SER A 70 8.39 -9.59 1.60
CA SER A 70 8.05 -10.40 2.78
C SER A 70 7.86 -9.59 4.08
N ILE A 71 7.95 -8.25 3.99
CA ILE A 71 7.78 -7.30 5.09
C ILE A 71 6.40 -6.65 4.99
#